data_AF-A0A2S9GNQ6-F1
#
_entry.id   AF-A0A2S9GNQ6-F1
#
_cell.length_a   1.000
_cell.length_b   1.000
_cell.length_c   1.000
_cell.angle_alpha   90.00
_cell.angle_beta   90.00
_cell.angle_gamma   90.00
#
_symmetry.space_group_name_H-M   'P 1'
#
loop_
_entity.id
_entity.type
_entity.pdbx_description
1 polymer ?
#
loop_
_entity_poly.entity_id
_entity_poly.type
_entity_poly.pdbx_seq_one_letter_code
_entity_poly.pdbx_strand_id
1 'polypeptide(L)' 'SVALLSSEEWASAHSIPVLAYFVDGETAAVDYVNGRDGLLMAPTYAVPRLLARNGLTLQDFDYYEIHEAFASVVLAT' A
#
# COMPACT_ATOMS: atom_id res chain seq x y z
N SER A 1 7.68 11.69 9.94
CA SER A 1 8.70 10.85 9.28
C SER A 1 9.13 11.53 7.98
N VAL A 2 10.29 11.17 7.44
CA VAL A 2 10.80 11.69 6.14
C VAL A 2 11.42 10.52 5.38
N ALA A 3 11.17 10.44 4.07
CA ALA A 3 11.83 9.54 3.14
C ALA A 3 12.25 10.33 1.89
N LEU A 4 13.43 10.02 1.34
CA LEU A 4 13.89 10.59 0.07
C LEU A 4 13.53 9.65 -1.07
N LEU A 5 12.72 10.14 -2.01
CA LEU A 5 12.46 9.44 -3.27
C LEU A 5 13.21 10.15 -4.40
N SER A 6 13.86 9.37 -5.25
CA SER A 6 14.55 9.87 -6.43
C SER A 6 14.50 8.83 -7.55
N SER A 7 14.90 9.23 -8.76
CA SER A 7 15.23 8.25 -9.80
C SER A 7 16.55 7.53 -9.51
N GLU A 8 16.79 6.41 -10.18
CA GLU A 8 18.05 5.67 -10.07
C GLU A 8 19.25 6.51 -10.54
N GLU A 9 19.08 7.28 -11.62
CA GLU A 9 20.15 8.09 -12.21
C GLU A 9 20.62 9.17 -11.23
N TRP A 10 19.67 9.82 -10.55
CA TRP A 10 20.00 10.84 -9.57
C TRP A 10 20.71 10.24 -8.35
N ALA A 11 20.22 9.10 -7.84
CA ALA A 11 20.86 8.39 -6.73
C ALA A 11 22.29 7.96 -7.08
N SER A 12 22.49 7.42 -8.28
CA SER A 12 23.82 7.02 -8.81
C SER A 12 24.76 8.22 -8.94
N ALA A 13 24.30 9.33 -9.55
CA ALA A 13 25.09 10.55 -9.70
C ALA A 13 25.52 11.17 -8.35
N HIS A 14 24.77 10.93 -7.28
CA HIS A 14 25.07 11.42 -5.93
C HIS A 14 25.65 10.34 -5.00
N SER A 15 25.95 9.14 -5.54
CA SER A 15 26.48 8.01 -4.76
C SER A 15 25.61 7.63 -3.55
N ILE A 16 24.28 7.71 -3.69
CA ILE A 16 23.32 7.35 -2.65
C ILE A 16 22.87 5.90 -2.87
N PRO A 17 22.96 5.02 -1.86
CA PRO A 17 22.53 3.63 -1.99
C PRO A 17 21.00 3.54 -2.08
N VAL A 18 20.50 2.75 -3.03
CA VAL A 18 19.07 2.45 -3.17
C VAL A 18 18.66 1.45 -2.09
N LEU A 19 17.69 1.81 -1.25
CA LEU A 19 17.20 0.97 -0.16
C LEU A 19 16.00 0.11 -0.56
N ALA A 20 15.14 0.63 -1.45
CA ALA A 20 13.96 -0.04 -1.96
C ALA A 20 13.46 0.67 -3.23
N TYR A 21 12.58 -0.02 -3.96
CA TYR A 21 11.87 0.52 -5.11
C TYR A 21 10.41 0.80 -4.77
N PHE A 22 9.91 1.96 -5.17
CA PHE A 22 8.47 2.22 -5.17
C PHE A 22 7.87 1.63 -6.46
N VAL A 23 7.05 0.60 -6.34
CA VAL A 23 6.51 -0.15 -7.50
C VAL A 23 5.17 0.41 -7.95
N ASP A 24 4.20 0.50 -7.04
CA ASP A 24 2.83 0.93 -7.35
C ASP A 24 2.14 1.45 -6.07
N GLY A 25 1.05 2.20 -6.26
CA GLY A 25 0.16 2.65 -5.20
C GLY A 25 -1.29 2.67 -5.67
N GLU A 26 -2.21 2.24 -4.82
CA GLU A 26 -3.65 2.22 -5.11
C GLU A 26 -4.40 2.98 -4.02
N THR A 27 -5.33 3.84 -4.44
CA THR A 27 -6.23 4.54 -3.53
C THR A 27 -7.66 4.06 -3.74
N ALA A 28 -8.40 3.92 -2.64
CA ALA A 28 -9.81 3.59 -2.67
C ALA A 28 -10.59 4.47 -1.69
N ALA A 29 -11.86 4.70 -2.00
CA ALA A 29 -12.82 5.35 -1.13
C ALA A 29 -14.05 4.45 -0.99
N VAL A 30 -14.70 4.54 0.17
CA VAL A 30 -15.95 3.84 0.48
C VAL A 30 -16.99 4.88 0.91
N ASP A 31 -18.25 4.64 0.55
CA ASP A 31 -19.36 5.43 1.08
C ASP A 31 -19.77 4.83 2.43
N TYR A 32 -19.27 5.43 3.51
CA TYR A 32 -19.57 5.01 4.87
C TYR A 32 -20.78 5.72 5.48
N VAL A 33 -21.37 6.68 4.76
CA VAL A 33 -22.50 7.49 5.26
C VAL A 33 -23.81 6.89 4.79
N ASN A 34 -23.92 6.58 3.49
CA ASN A 34 -25.14 6.03 2.89
C ASN A 34 -24.92 4.61 2.32
N GLY A 35 -23.67 4.18 2.21
CA GLY A 35 -23.32 2.86 1.71
C GLY A 35 -23.36 1.78 2.77
N ARG A 36 -22.96 0.58 2.36
CA ARG A 36 -22.95 -0.63 3.20
C ARG A 36 -21.62 -0.85 3.94
N ASP A 37 -20.61 -0.08 3.60
CA ASP A 37 -19.25 -0.29 4.10
C ASP A 37 -19.00 0.53 5.36
N GLY A 38 -18.16 0.02 6.26
CA GLY A 38 -17.63 0.79 7.38
C GLY A 38 -16.58 1.82 6.91
N LEU A 39 -16.40 2.89 7.69
CA LEU A 39 -15.42 3.96 7.42
C LEU A 39 -13.99 3.45 7.13
N LEU A 40 -13.62 2.31 7.72
CA LEU A 40 -12.26 1.78 7.69
C LEU A 40 -12.07 0.65 6.66
N MET A 41 -13.02 0.48 5.73
CA MET A 41 -13.02 -0.63 4.76
C MET A 41 -12.30 -0.33 3.44
N ALA A 42 -11.69 0.84 3.26
CA ALA A 42 -10.98 1.15 2.01
C ALA A 42 -9.88 0.13 1.62
N PRO A 43 -9.06 -0.41 2.56
CA PRO A 43 -8.02 -1.40 2.22
C PRO A 43 -8.56 -2.68 1.58
N THR A 44 -9.76 -3.13 1.95
CA THR A 44 -10.38 -4.35 1.38
C THR A 44 -10.71 -4.20 -0.11
N TYR A 45 -10.71 -2.97 -0.63
CA TYR A 45 -10.88 -2.68 -2.05
C TYR A 45 -9.56 -2.33 -2.74
N ALA A 46 -8.70 -1.53 -2.10
CA ALA A 46 -7.43 -1.10 -2.70
C ALA A 46 -6.45 -2.26 -2.89
N VAL A 47 -6.24 -3.09 -1.87
CA VAL A 47 -5.27 -4.19 -1.89
C VAL A 47 -5.54 -5.20 -3.02
N PRO A 48 -6.75 -5.80 -3.16
CA PRO A 48 -6.98 -6.76 -4.23
C PRO A 48 -6.89 -6.16 -5.64
N ARG A 49 -7.25 -4.87 -5.81
CA ARG A 49 -7.10 -4.18 -7.11
C ARG A 49 -5.64 -3.99 -7.49
N LEU A 50 -4.81 -3.55 -6.54
CA LEU A 50 -3.37 -3.38 -6.75
C LEU A 50 -2.72 -4.73 -7.10
N LEU A 51 -3.03 -5.78 -6.33
CA LEU A 51 -2.49 -7.11 -6.58
C LEU A 51 -2.91 -7.65 -7.95
N ALA A 52 -4.20 -7.57 -8.29
CA ALA A 52 -4.71 -8.03 -9.57
C ALA A 52 -4.09 -7.29 -10.76
N ARG A 53 -3.90 -5.97 -10.66
CA ARG A 53 -3.26 -5.16 -11.72
C ARG A 53 -1.80 -5.55 -11.95
N ASN A 54 -1.09 -5.96 -10.90
CA ASN A 54 0.30 -6.38 -10.97
C ASN A 54 0.46 -7.90 -11.21
N GLY A 55 -0.64 -8.66 -11.28
CA GLY A 55 -0.59 -10.12 -11.40
C GLY A 55 0.00 -10.82 -10.18
N LEU A 56 -0.07 -10.17 -9.02
CA LEU A 56 0.48 -10.66 -7.75
C LEU A 56 -0.63 -11.25 -6.86
N THR A 57 -0.21 -12.02 -5.88
CA THR A 57 -1.01 -12.57 -4.80
C THR A 57 -0.42 -12.14 -3.46
N LEU A 58 -1.15 -12.37 -2.36
CA LEU A 58 -0.60 -12.10 -1.04
C LEU A 58 0.68 -12.92 -0.80
N GLN A 59 0.75 -14.17 -1.24
CA GLN A 59 1.88 -15.06 -0.96
C GLN A 59 3.19 -14.68 -1.68
N ASP A 60 3.16 -13.66 -2.54
CA ASP A 60 4.36 -13.14 -3.20
C ASP A 60 5.13 -12.13 -2.32
N PHE A 61 4.66 -11.86 -1.09
CA PHE A 61 5.26 -10.90 -0.17
C PHE A 61 5.79 -11.59 1.09
N ASP A 62 7.02 -11.26 1.49
CA ASP A 62 7.61 -11.72 2.76
C ASP A 62 7.09 -10.93 3.97
N TYR A 63 6.71 -9.67 3.77
CA TYR A 63 6.30 -8.76 4.83
C TYR A 63 5.06 -7.95 4.43
N TYR A 64 4.21 -7.66 5.41
CA TYR A 64 3.08 -6.73 5.26
C TYR A 64 3.15 -5.67 6.36
N GLU A 65 3.05 -4.41 5.95
CA GLU A 65 2.90 -3.28 6.85
C GLU A 65 1.48 -2.76 6.69
N ILE A 66 0.63 -3.00 7.71
CA ILE A 66 -0.77 -2.59 7.72
C ILE A 66 -0.94 -1.52 8.78
N HIS A 67 -1.60 -0.41 8.43
CA HIS A 67 -1.93 0.60 9.43
C HIS A 67 -3.01 0.09 10.39
N GLU A 68 -2.61 -0.28 11.60
CA GLU A 68 -3.48 -0.84 12.63
C GLU A 68 -4.25 0.24 13.41
N ALA A 69 -5.19 0.92 12.77
CA ALA A 69 -6.03 1.91 13.47
C ALA A 69 -6.76 1.30 14.69
N PHE A 70 -7.25 0.05 14.54
CA PHE A 70 -7.79 -0.80 15.60
C PHE A 70 -7.55 -2.27 15.25
N ALA A 71 -7.40 -3.15 16.25
CA ALA A 71 -7.20 -4.58 16.03
C ALA A 71 -8.32 -5.23 15.18
N SER A 72 -9.55 -4.77 15.33
CA SER A 72 -10.68 -5.25 14.53
C SER A 72 -10.58 -4.90 13.05
N VAL A 73 -9.89 -3.81 12.70
CA VAL A 73 -9.66 -3.40 11.31
C VAL A 73 -8.68 -4.37 10.65
N VAL A 74 -7.61 -4.72 11.36
CA VAL A 74 -6.62 -5.70 10.88
C VAL A 74 -7.27 -7.06 10.65
N LEU A 75 -8.11 -7.52 11.59
CA LEU A 75 -8.83 -8.79 11.43
C LEU A 75 -9.86 -8.78 10.28
N ALA A 76 -10.39 -7.60 9.93
CA ALA A 76 -11.38 -7.42 8.88
C ALA A 76 -10.80 -7.07 7.51
N THR A 77 -9.47 -6.90 7.42
CA THR A 77 -8.72 -6.61 6.17
C THR A 77 -8.42 -7.90 5.43
#